data_AF-A0A7W1PXS9-F1
#
_entry.id   AF-A0A7W1PXS9-F1
#
_cell.length_a   1.000
_cell.length_b   1.000
_cell.length_c   1.000
_cell.angle_alpha   90.00
_cell.angle_beta   90.00
_cell.angle_gamma   90.00
#
_symmetry.space_group_name_H-M   'P 1'
#
loop_
_entity.id
_entity.type
_entity.pdbx_description
1 polymer ?
#
loop_
_entity_poly.entity_id
_entity_poly.type
_entity_poly.pdbx_seq_one_letter_code
_entity_poly.pdbx_strand_id
1 'polypeptide(L)'
;MQLGKKLSHENVFFAGILLLAIALPFSNFLMSFAQIILVANWLLEGNLKNKWKSFLQNKLALVLSGVLLIHIMGLAYSVDWIYGLNDIKKKAPILLLPLIFSTSPKMEKEKIMLVLKVFIAAVLTATLYSSLILFGFTGKEITDIRQISTFISHIRFSLMISFSTLLTAYFFKTSVGKARLFLGLTILWFVGFLILMESLTGLITLSAGTFLLLFTLMLQQQNKAVKYTGFAVIFVLLVSPALYLAWELRQYYDVEPLNPSTLEEFTSRGEKYYHEYESQEIENGNYVRIYIARDELKEAW
;
A
#
# COMPACT_ATOMS: atom_id res chain seq x y z
N MET A 1 -23.73 44.19 3.78
CA MET A 1 -22.35 43.68 3.70
C MET A 1 -21.97 43.09 5.06
N GLN A 2 -22.36 41.84 5.33
CA GLN A 2 -22.05 41.13 6.58
C GLN A 2 -20.77 40.31 6.38
N LEU A 3 -19.61 40.98 6.43
CA LEU A 3 -18.34 40.27 6.62
C LEU A 3 -18.17 40.00 8.12
N GLY A 4 -18.31 38.74 8.51
CA GLY A 4 -18.06 38.33 9.89
C GLY A 4 -18.69 37.01 10.30
N LYS A 5 -18.73 35.98 9.43
CA LYS A 5 -18.95 34.62 9.92
C LYS A 5 -17.72 34.23 10.75
N LYS A 6 -17.85 34.31 12.07
CA LYS A 6 -16.89 33.77 13.04
C LYS A 6 -16.51 32.36 12.58
N LEU A 7 -15.23 32.13 12.27
CA LEU A 7 -14.73 30.81 11.87
C LEU A 7 -15.05 29.82 13.00
N SER A 8 -15.96 28.89 12.77
CA SER A 8 -16.25 27.84 13.75
C SER A 8 -15.13 26.80 13.74
N HIS A 9 -14.77 26.27 14.91
CA HIS A 9 -13.78 25.19 15.03
C HIS A 9 -14.14 23.98 14.16
N GLU A 10 -15.42 23.72 13.95
CA GLU A 10 -15.90 22.66 13.06
C GLU A 10 -15.55 22.92 11.59
N ASN A 11 -15.68 24.16 11.12
CA ASN A 11 -15.32 24.51 9.74
C ASN A 11 -13.81 24.44 9.51
N VAL A 12 -13.01 24.88 10.49
CA VAL A 12 -11.55 24.77 10.45
C VAL A 12 -11.11 23.31 10.47
N PHE A 13 -11.73 22.48 11.31
CA PHE A 13 -11.49 21.04 11.35
C PHE A 13 -11.80 20.39 10.01
N PHE A 14 -12.97 20.69 9.43
CA PHE A 14 -13.37 20.16 8.14
C PHE A 14 -12.43 20.58 7.01
N ALA A 15 -12.04 21.86 6.95
CA ALA A 15 -11.07 22.37 5.99
C ALA A 15 -9.70 21.68 6.16
N GLY A 16 -9.25 21.46 7.40
CA GLY A 16 -8.01 20.72 7.70
C GLY A 16 -8.06 19.28 7.19
N ILE A 17 -9.20 18.59 7.29
CA ILE A 17 -9.38 17.23 6.76
C ILE A 17 -9.39 17.22 5.24
N LEU A 18 -10.07 18.17 4.59
CA LEU A 18 -10.05 18.30 3.14
C LEU A 18 -8.63 18.55 2.63
N LEU A 19 -7.89 19.46 3.29
CA LEU A 19 -6.51 19.73 2.97
C LEU A 19 -5.64 18.48 3.16
N LEU A 20 -5.83 17.73 4.24
CA LEU A 20 -5.12 16.48 4.49
C LEU A 20 -5.41 15.44 3.39
N ALA A 21 -6.68 15.28 2.99
CA ALA A 21 -7.08 14.36 1.93
C ALA A 21 -6.43 14.70 0.58
N ILE A 22 -6.32 15.98 0.24
CA ILE A 22 -5.60 16.44 -0.95
C ILE A 22 -4.09 16.23 -0.79
N ALA A 23 -3.54 16.51 0.40
CA ALA A 23 -2.12 16.46 0.64
C ALA A 23 -1.51 15.05 0.55
N LEU A 24 -2.28 14.03 0.94
CA LEU A 24 -1.84 12.62 0.99
C LEU A 24 -1.09 12.18 -0.28
N PRO A 25 -1.65 12.31 -1.50
CA PRO A 25 -0.96 11.91 -2.73
C PRO A 25 0.06 12.94 -3.27
N PHE A 26 0.08 14.19 -2.77
CA PHE A 26 0.81 15.30 -3.41
C PHE A 26 2.03 15.82 -2.64
N SER A 27 2.03 15.82 -1.30
CA SER A 27 3.14 16.46 -0.58
C SER A 27 3.23 16.08 0.90
N ASN A 28 4.42 15.63 1.32
CA ASN A 28 4.73 15.45 2.74
C ASN A 28 4.61 16.77 3.53
N PHE A 29 5.03 17.89 2.94
CA PHE A 29 4.92 19.20 3.56
C PHE A 29 3.45 19.59 3.78
N LEU A 30 2.62 19.46 2.75
CA LEU A 30 1.20 19.82 2.85
C LEU A 30 0.46 18.93 3.85
N MET A 31 0.85 17.65 3.97
CA MET A 31 0.30 16.75 4.98
C MET A 31 0.65 17.24 6.39
N SER A 32 1.91 17.57 6.65
CA SER A 32 2.33 18.12 7.95
C SER A 32 1.63 19.44 8.25
N PHE A 33 1.47 20.31 7.25
CA PHE A 33 0.76 21.58 7.43
C PHE A 33 -0.72 21.36 7.78
N ALA A 34 -1.42 20.46 7.10
CA ALA A 34 -2.79 20.10 7.42
C ALA A 34 -2.91 19.51 8.84
N GLN A 35 -1.98 18.64 9.24
CA GLN A 35 -1.93 18.08 10.59
C GLN A 35 -1.72 19.15 11.66
N ILE A 36 -0.84 20.14 11.41
CA ILE A 36 -0.63 21.27 12.32
C ILE A 36 -1.93 22.08 12.47
N ILE A 37 -2.65 22.35 11.38
CA ILE A 37 -3.95 23.04 11.44
C ILE A 37 -4.95 22.26 12.31
N LEU A 38 -5.02 20.94 12.12
CA LEU A 38 -5.92 20.07 12.90
C LEU A 38 -5.56 20.07 14.39
N VAL A 39 -4.28 19.92 14.72
CA VAL A 39 -3.78 19.95 16.11
C VAL A 39 -4.01 21.32 16.75
N ALA A 40 -3.66 22.39 16.05
CA ALA A 40 -3.84 23.76 16.56
C ALA A 40 -5.32 24.06 16.79
N ASN A 41 -6.20 23.71 15.85
CA ASN A 41 -7.63 23.88 16.02
C ASN A 41 -8.17 23.06 17.20
N TRP A 42 -7.71 21.81 17.37
CA TRP A 42 -8.10 20.95 18.48
C TRP A 42 -7.66 21.51 19.84
N LEU A 43 -6.46 22.11 19.93
CA LEU A 43 -5.98 22.79 21.13
C LEU A 43 -6.78 24.06 21.42
N LEU A 44 -7.05 24.88 20.41
CA LEU A 44 -7.80 26.13 20.52
C LEU A 44 -9.28 25.93 20.88
N GLU A 45 -9.89 24.84 20.44
CA GLU A 45 -11.25 24.45 20.82
C GLU A 45 -11.37 24.18 22.34
N GLY A 46 -10.26 23.85 23.01
CA GLY A 46 -10.20 23.68 24.46
C GLY A 46 -10.91 22.42 24.96
N ASN A 47 -11.43 22.48 26.20
CA ASN A 47 -12.12 21.37 26.88
C ASN A 47 -11.30 20.05 26.94
N LEU A 48 -9.97 20.17 27.10
CA LEU A 48 -9.03 19.06 27.00
C LEU A 48 -9.33 17.92 27.99
N LYS A 49 -9.82 18.25 29.19
CA LYS A 49 -10.16 17.26 30.22
C LYS A 49 -11.28 16.31 29.77
N ASN A 50 -12.34 16.86 29.17
CA ASN A 50 -13.44 16.02 28.67
C ASN A 50 -13.05 15.29 27.39
N LYS A 51 -12.26 15.91 26.51
CA LYS A 51 -11.69 15.25 25.33
C LYS A 51 -10.86 14.02 25.72
N TRP A 52 -9.97 14.18 26.71
CA TRP A 52 -9.19 13.05 27.23
C TRP A 52 -10.06 11.94 27.82
N LYS A 53 -11.09 12.29 28.60
CA LYS A 53 -12.04 11.30 29.13
C LYS A 53 -12.77 10.54 28.01
N SER A 54 -13.21 11.25 26.97
CA SER A 54 -13.90 10.65 25.82
C SER A 54 -12.97 9.76 25.00
N PHE A 55 -11.71 10.17 24.81
CA PHE A 55 -10.69 9.36 24.13
C PHE A 55 -10.45 8.03 24.85
N LEU A 56 -10.30 8.05 26.16
CA LEU A 56 -10.11 6.84 26.98
C LEU A 56 -11.32 5.88 26.93
N GLN A 57 -12.49 6.36 26.53
CA GLN A 57 -13.67 5.52 26.33
C GLN A 57 -13.75 4.94 24.91
N ASN A 58 -13.02 5.50 23.94
CA ASN A 58 -13.02 5.05 22.56
C ASN A 58 -11.97 3.95 22.34
N LYS A 59 -12.39 2.69 22.48
CA LYS A 59 -11.53 1.50 22.30
C LYS A 59 -10.77 1.50 20.96
N LEU A 60 -11.43 1.91 19.87
CA LEU A 60 -10.79 1.94 18.55
C LEU A 60 -9.67 2.98 18.50
N ALA A 61 -9.93 4.19 18.99
CA ALA A 61 -8.94 5.25 19.04
C ALA A 61 -7.75 4.88 19.94
N LEU A 62 -8.00 4.19 21.05
CA LEU A 62 -6.97 3.67 21.94
C LEU A 62 -6.09 2.62 21.28
N VAL A 63 -6.67 1.64 20.58
CA VAL A 63 -5.88 0.61 19.87
C VAL A 63 -5.01 1.25 18.80
N LEU A 64 -5.56 2.17 18.00
CA LEU A 64 -4.81 2.86 16.95
C LEU A 64 -3.69 3.75 17.52
N SER A 65 -3.97 4.46 18.62
CA SER A 65 -2.95 5.28 19.30
C SER A 65 -1.95 4.42 20.09
N GLY A 66 -2.33 3.20 20.46
CA GLY A 66 -1.48 2.25 21.17
C GLY A 66 -0.23 1.87 20.40
N VAL A 67 -0.24 1.96 19.07
CA VAL A 67 0.96 1.80 18.23
C VAL A 67 2.04 2.82 18.61
N LEU A 68 1.67 4.06 18.96
CA LEU A 68 2.62 5.06 19.46
C LEU A 68 3.18 4.66 20.82
N LEU A 69 2.35 4.08 21.70
CA LEU A 69 2.80 3.61 23.01
C LEU A 69 3.82 2.48 22.87
N ILE A 70 3.64 1.57 21.91
CA ILE A 70 4.62 0.52 21.62
C ILE A 70 5.97 1.15 21.20
N HIS A 71 5.96 2.18 20.35
CA HIS A 71 7.18 2.89 19.98
C HIS A 71 7.84 3.60 21.17
N ILE A 72 7.05 4.22 22.05
CA ILE A 72 7.56 4.86 23.27
C ILE A 72 8.17 3.82 24.22
N MET A 73 7.48 2.69 24.45
CA MET A 73 8.00 1.58 25.26
C MET A 73 9.27 0.99 24.64
N GLY A 74 9.38 0.99 23.31
CA GLY A 74 10.58 0.64 22.55
C GLY A 74 11.82 1.44 22.93
N LEU A 75 11.66 2.71 23.32
CA LEU A 75 12.78 3.54 23.74
C LEU A 75 13.41 3.07 25.06
N ALA A 76 12.64 2.44 25.94
CA ALA A 76 13.13 2.03 27.26
C ALA A 76 14.29 1.01 27.18
N TYR A 77 14.37 0.23 26.10
CA TYR A 77 15.45 -0.72 25.84
C TYR A 77 16.32 -0.35 24.62
N SER A 78 16.16 0.87 24.08
CA SER A 78 16.94 1.35 22.94
C SER A 78 18.28 1.93 23.38
N VAL A 79 19.33 1.63 22.61
CA VAL A 79 20.68 2.17 22.83
C VAL A 79 20.80 3.59 22.26
N ASP A 80 20.24 3.83 21.05
CA ASP A 80 20.28 5.15 20.40
C ASP A 80 18.98 5.94 20.65
N TRP A 81 19.01 6.74 21.72
CA TRP A 81 17.91 7.61 22.11
C TRP A 81 17.67 8.76 21.13
N ILE A 82 18.72 9.27 20.48
CA ILE A 82 18.60 10.40 19.55
C ILE A 82 17.85 9.96 18.30
N TYR A 83 18.21 8.80 17.75
CA TYR A 83 17.48 8.18 16.66
C TYR A 83 16.04 7.87 17.04
N GLY A 84 15.85 7.23 18.20
CA GLY A 84 14.51 6.84 18.67
C GLY A 84 13.56 8.03 18.87
N LEU A 85 14.04 9.11 19.49
CA LEU A 85 13.24 10.34 19.67
C LEU A 85 12.91 11.01 18.32
N ASN A 86 13.85 11.00 17.38
CA ASN A 86 13.60 11.52 16.04
C ASN A 86 12.57 10.68 15.26
N ASP A 87 12.57 9.35 15.45
CA ASP A 87 11.57 8.46 14.88
C ASP A 87 10.17 8.74 15.45
N ILE A 88 10.05 8.86 16.78
CA ILE A 88 8.79 9.24 17.44
C ILE A 88 8.30 10.61 16.95
N LYS A 89 9.18 11.61 16.85
CA LYS A 89 8.82 12.95 16.37
C LYS A 89 8.22 12.91 14.96
N LYS A 90 8.74 12.06 14.07
CA LYS A 90 8.21 11.89 12.70
C LYS A 90 6.84 11.19 12.69
N LYS A 91 6.58 10.27 13.63
CA LYS A 91 5.36 9.46 13.70
C LYS A 91 4.26 10.03 14.59
N ALA A 92 4.61 10.89 15.54
CA ALA A 92 3.65 11.49 16.46
C ALA A 92 2.49 12.22 15.74
N PRO A 93 2.72 13.04 14.70
CA PRO A 93 1.63 13.74 14.02
C PRO A 93 0.55 12.81 13.45
N ILE A 94 0.95 11.66 12.87
CA ILE A 94 0.00 10.69 12.30
C ILE A 94 -0.68 9.86 13.38
N LEU A 95 0.04 9.53 14.47
CA LEU A 95 -0.48 8.74 15.57
C LEU A 95 -1.34 9.54 16.56
N LEU A 96 -1.32 10.88 16.47
CA LEU A 96 -2.25 11.76 17.18
C LEU A 96 -3.57 11.96 16.43
N LEU A 97 -3.67 11.61 15.14
CA LEU A 97 -4.92 11.73 14.40
C LEU A 97 -6.07 10.93 15.04
N PRO A 98 -5.93 9.66 15.47
CA PRO A 98 -7.00 8.95 16.16
C PRO A 98 -7.54 9.69 17.39
N LEU A 99 -6.67 10.34 18.17
CA LEU A 99 -7.07 11.19 19.29
C LEU A 99 -7.92 12.38 18.81
N ILE A 100 -7.44 13.10 17.80
CA ILE A 100 -8.15 14.28 17.27
C ILE A 100 -9.50 13.87 16.69
N PHE A 101 -9.55 12.87 15.80
CA PHE A 101 -10.78 12.43 15.15
C PHE A 101 -11.82 11.85 16.12
N SER A 102 -11.38 11.17 17.18
CA SER A 102 -12.31 10.57 18.16
C SER A 102 -12.90 11.57 19.15
N THR A 103 -12.26 12.73 19.33
CA THR A 103 -12.67 13.75 20.31
C THR A 103 -13.17 15.04 19.68
N SER A 104 -13.07 15.18 18.36
CA SER A 104 -13.65 16.28 17.60
C SER A 104 -15.15 16.05 17.35
N PRO A 105 -15.92 17.10 17.02
CA PRO A 105 -17.34 16.97 16.69
C PRO A 105 -17.59 15.92 15.61
N LYS A 106 -18.68 15.16 15.76
CA LYS A 106 -19.08 14.16 14.76
C LYS A 106 -19.38 14.87 13.44
N MET A 107 -18.75 14.39 12.38
CA MET A 107 -18.96 14.92 11.04
C MET A 107 -20.23 14.34 10.43
N GLU A 108 -21.04 15.18 9.80
CA GLU A 108 -22.20 14.75 9.02
C GLU A 108 -21.78 13.81 7.89
N LYS A 109 -22.66 12.85 7.56
CA LYS A 109 -22.39 11.84 6.52
C LYS A 109 -22.02 12.49 5.19
N GLU A 110 -22.66 13.60 4.83
CA GLU A 110 -22.42 14.34 3.59
C GLU A 110 -21.00 14.91 3.51
N LYS A 111 -20.52 15.51 4.59
CA LYS A 111 -19.15 16.02 4.72
C LYS A 111 -18.12 14.88 4.61
N ILE A 112 -18.39 13.73 5.25
CA ILE A 112 -17.52 12.54 5.10
C ILE A 112 -17.49 12.08 3.65
N MET A 113 -18.66 11.97 2.99
CA MET A 113 -18.71 11.57 1.57
C MET A 113 -17.97 12.56 0.67
N LEU A 114 -18.01 13.86 0.97
CA LEU A 114 -17.24 14.86 0.23
C LEU A 114 -15.73 14.66 0.40
N VAL A 115 -15.25 14.44 1.63
CA VAL A 115 -13.83 14.15 1.90
C VAL A 115 -13.36 12.95 1.11
N LEU A 116 -14.14 11.86 1.08
CA LEU A 116 -13.79 10.67 0.32
C LEU A 116 -13.74 10.93 -1.20
N LYS A 117 -14.68 11.70 -1.74
CA LYS A 117 -14.67 12.08 -3.17
C LYS A 117 -13.48 12.97 -3.51
N VAL A 118 -13.14 13.92 -2.64
CA VAL A 118 -11.97 14.80 -2.80
C VAL A 118 -10.68 13.99 -2.75
N PHE A 119 -10.57 13.02 -1.84
CA PHE A 119 -9.44 12.10 -1.79
C PHE A 119 -9.30 11.29 -3.09
N ILE A 120 -10.39 10.69 -3.59
CA ILE A 120 -10.38 9.95 -4.87
C ILE A 120 -9.93 10.87 -6.01
N ALA A 121 -10.46 12.09 -6.08
CA ALA A 121 -10.08 13.06 -7.11
C ALA A 121 -8.59 13.43 -7.02
N ALA A 122 -8.07 13.67 -5.82
CA ALA A 122 -6.65 13.97 -5.60
C ALA A 122 -5.74 12.82 -6.06
N VAL A 123 -6.11 11.57 -5.73
CA VAL A 123 -5.37 10.37 -6.18
C VAL A 123 -5.46 10.23 -7.70
N LEU A 124 -6.63 10.45 -8.30
CA LEU A 124 -6.81 10.43 -9.75
C LEU A 124 -5.90 11.47 -10.43
N THR A 125 -5.92 12.72 -9.98
CA THR A 125 -5.05 13.77 -10.52
C THR A 125 -3.57 13.41 -10.38
N ALA A 126 -3.15 12.86 -9.23
CA ALA A 126 -1.78 12.42 -9.03
C ALA A 126 -1.38 11.28 -9.98
N THR A 127 -2.27 10.31 -10.24
CA THR A 127 -1.99 9.21 -11.19
C THR A 127 -1.91 9.73 -12.62
N LEU A 128 -2.80 10.64 -13.02
CA LEU A 128 -2.76 11.27 -14.34
C LEU A 128 -1.46 12.06 -14.55
N TYR A 129 -1.05 12.85 -13.56
CA TYR A 129 0.23 13.56 -13.61
C TYR A 129 1.43 12.61 -13.70
N SER A 130 1.40 11.51 -12.94
CA SER A 130 2.43 10.47 -13.00
C SER A 130 2.50 9.81 -14.39
N SER A 131 1.35 9.61 -15.04
CA SER A 131 1.30 9.09 -16.42
C SER A 131 1.83 10.10 -17.44
N LEU A 132 1.64 11.42 -17.24
CA LEU A 132 2.27 12.43 -18.11
C LEU A 132 3.79 12.35 -18.05
N ILE A 133 4.35 12.04 -16.88
CA ILE A 133 5.78 11.80 -16.71
C ILE A 133 6.19 10.54 -17.47
N LEU A 134 5.47 9.43 -17.28
CA LEU A 134 5.72 8.15 -17.95
C LEU A 134 5.74 8.27 -19.48
N PHE A 135 4.81 9.03 -20.06
CA PHE A 135 4.73 9.24 -21.51
C PHE A 135 5.70 10.31 -22.04
N GLY A 136 6.61 10.82 -21.21
CA GLY A 136 7.66 11.75 -21.64
C GLY A 136 7.23 13.21 -21.82
N PHE A 137 5.98 13.58 -21.49
CA PHE A 137 5.50 14.96 -21.65
C PHE A 137 6.17 15.98 -20.72
N THR A 138 6.91 15.51 -19.71
CA THR A 138 7.60 16.38 -18.74
C THR A 138 9.08 16.59 -19.04
N GLY A 139 9.65 15.89 -20.03
CA GLY A 139 11.08 15.92 -20.32
C GLY A 139 11.96 15.27 -19.24
N LYS A 140 11.37 14.62 -18.24
CA LYS A 140 12.09 13.88 -17.19
C LYS A 140 12.52 12.51 -17.74
N GLU A 141 13.81 12.22 -17.73
CA GLU A 141 14.32 10.88 -18.01
C GLU A 141 13.95 9.91 -16.87
N ILE A 142 13.43 8.75 -17.24
CA ILE A 142 13.00 7.70 -16.30
C ILE A 142 13.85 6.48 -16.57
N THR A 143 14.68 6.10 -15.59
CA THR A 143 15.49 4.88 -15.65
C THR A 143 14.82 3.71 -14.94
N ASP A 144 13.89 4.00 -14.03
CA ASP A 144 13.10 3.04 -13.26
C ASP A 144 11.65 3.54 -13.21
N ILE A 145 10.70 2.69 -13.60
CA ILE A 145 9.27 3.02 -13.65
C ILE A 145 8.71 3.48 -12.31
N ARG A 146 9.36 3.10 -11.19
CA ARG A 146 8.98 3.54 -9.83
C ARG A 146 9.20 5.05 -9.62
N GLN A 147 10.01 5.69 -10.45
CA GLN A 147 10.31 7.13 -10.37
C GLN A 147 9.18 8.02 -10.91
N ILE A 148 8.13 7.43 -11.50
CA ILE A 148 6.96 8.20 -11.94
C ILE A 148 6.13 8.71 -10.75
N SER A 149 6.24 8.06 -9.59
CA SER A 149 5.67 8.57 -8.32
C SER A 149 6.54 9.70 -7.77
N THR A 150 6.29 10.92 -8.22
CA THR A 150 7.13 12.09 -7.92
C THR A 150 6.91 12.70 -6.54
N PHE A 151 5.66 12.67 -6.07
CA PHE A 151 5.24 13.40 -4.88
C PHE A 151 5.44 12.64 -3.57
N ILE A 152 5.25 11.32 -3.63
CA ILE A 152 5.17 10.42 -2.48
C ILE A 152 5.87 9.12 -2.86
N SER A 153 6.20 8.25 -1.89
CA SER A 153 6.83 6.98 -2.23
C SER A 153 5.85 6.07 -2.98
N HIS A 154 6.34 5.34 -3.99
CA HIS A 154 5.52 4.43 -4.81
C HIS A 154 4.69 3.43 -3.97
N ILE A 155 5.22 2.97 -2.82
CA ILE A 155 4.49 2.10 -1.87
C ILE A 155 3.30 2.82 -1.23
N ARG A 156 3.50 4.05 -0.73
CA ARG A 156 2.40 4.83 -0.13
C ARG A 156 1.37 5.19 -1.19
N PHE A 157 1.85 5.53 -2.38
CA PHE A 157 0.97 5.87 -3.49
C PHE A 157 0.10 4.70 -3.91
N SER A 158 0.68 3.51 -4.03
CA SER A 158 -0.06 2.31 -4.41
C SER A 158 -1.11 1.91 -3.38
N LEU A 159 -0.83 2.06 -2.08
CA LEU A 159 -1.84 1.89 -1.02
C LEU A 159 -3.00 2.88 -1.18
N MET A 160 -2.72 4.15 -1.50
CA MET A 160 -3.77 5.16 -1.74
C MET A 160 -4.59 4.84 -2.99
N ILE A 161 -3.96 4.35 -4.05
CA ILE A 161 -4.65 3.92 -5.29
C ILE A 161 -5.55 2.71 -4.99
N SER A 162 -5.06 1.71 -4.26
CA SER A 162 -5.86 0.55 -3.86
C SER A 162 -7.06 0.96 -3.00
N PHE A 163 -6.85 1.85 -2.03
CA PHE A 163 -7.94 2.37 -1.21
C PHE A 163 -8.96 3.19 -2.04
N SER A 164 -8.50 4.10 -2.90
CA SER A 164 -9.36 4.86 -3.82
C SER A 164 -10.12 3.97 -4.80
N THR A 165 -9.55 2.84 -5.21
CA THR A 165 -10.22 1.86 -6.07
C THR A 165 -11.43 1.25 -5.36
N LEU A 166 -11.24 0.79 -4.11
CA LEU A 166 -12.33 0.24 -3.30
C LEU A 166 -13.40 1.29 -2.98
N LEU A 167 -13.01 2.53 -2.68
CA LEU A 167 -13.96 3.63 -2.47
C LEU A 167 -14.73 3.99 -3.75
N THR A 168 -14.06 4.02 -4.90
CA THR A 168 -14.72 4.25 -6.20
C THR A 168 -15.72 3.13 -6.49
N ALA A 169 -15.39 1.88 -6.18
CA ALA A 169 -16.31 0.73 -6.30
C ALA A 169 -17.53 0.86 -5.37
N TYR A 170 -17.34 1.37 -4.15
CA TYR A 170 -18.44 1.69 -3.25
C TYR A 170 -19.41 2.72 -3.85
N PHE A 171 -18.90 3.83 -4.40
CA PHE A 171 -19.75 4.83 -5.07
C PHE A 171 -20.35 4.34 -6.40
N PHE A 172 -19.66 3.44 -7.10
CA PHE A 172 -20.14 2.84 -8.35
C PHE A 172 -21.46 2.07 -8.14
N LYS A 173 -21.59 1.36 -7.01
CA LYS A 173 -22.79 0.55 -6.69
C LYS A 173 -24.09 1.36 -6.69
N THR A 174 -24.04 2.62 -6.26
CA THR A 174 -25.23 3.48 -6.14
C THR A 174 -25.36 4.49 -7.28
N SER A 175 -24.40 4.53 -8.20
CA SER A 175 -24.37 5.49 -9.31
C SER A 175 -25.07 4.96 -10.56
N VAL A 176 -25.61 5.85 -11.38
CA VAL A 176 -26.28 5.53 -12.65
C VAL A 176 -25.81 6.45 -13.79
N GLY A 177 -26.04 6.04 -15.04
CA GLY A 177 -25.74 6.85 -16.24
C GLY A 177 -24.27 7.24 -16.38
N LYS A 178 -24.02 8.50 -16.76
CA LYS A 178 -22.67 9.05 -17.01
C LYS A 178 -21.75 8.96 -15.79
N ALA A 179 -22.29 9.15 -14.58
CA ALA A 179 -21.52 9.04 -13.34
C ALA A 179 -21.00 7.61 -13.13
N ARG A 180 -21.84 6.60 -13.40
CA ARG A 180 -21.44 5.19 -13.32
C ARG A 180 -20.34 4.86 -14.34
N LEU A 181 -20.48 5.35 -15.57
CA LEU A 181 -19.45 5.17 -16.60
C LEU A 181 -18.11 5.78 -16.18
N PHE A 182 -18.12 7.03 -15.70
CA PHE A 182 -16.91 7.72 -15.21
C PHE A 182 -16.22 6.97 -14.07
N LEU A 183 -16.99 6.51 -13.07
CA LEU A 183 -16.44 5.73 -11.95
C LEU A 183 -15.89 4.38 -12.42
N GLY A 184 -16.55 3.72 -13.39
CA GLY A 184 -16.06 2.48 -14.00
C GLY A 184 -14.72 2.68 -14.71
N LEU A 185 -14.60 3.73 -15.51
CA LEU A 185 -13.33 4.10 -16.15
C LEU A 185 -12.25 4.45 -15.13
N THR A 186 -12.61 5.10 -14.02
CA THR A 186 -11.69 5.44 -12.94
C THR A 186 -11.16 4.18 -12.24
N ILE A 187 -12.01 3.17 -12.00
CA ILE A 187 -11.58 1.87 -11.44
C ILE A 187 -10.60 1.17 -12.39
N LEU A 188 -10.97 1.08 -13.68
CA LEU A 188 -10.10 0.47 -14.70
C LEU A 188 -8.77 1.19 -14.79
N TRP A 189 -8.79 2.53 -14.74
CA TRP A 189 -7.59 3.35 -14.71
C TRP A 189 -6.71 3.06 -13.50
N PHE A 190 -7.26 3.02 -12.29
CA PHE A 190 -6.48 2.75 -11.08
C PHE A 190 -5.86 1.34 -11.07
N VAL A 191 -6.62 0.32 -11.50
CA VAL A 191 -6.09 -1.05 -11.62
C VAL A 191 -4.99 -1.11 -12.67
N GLY A 192 -5.22 -0.53 -13.85
CA GLY A 192 -4.22 -0.44 -14.92
C GLY A 192 -2.95 0.31 -14.46
N PHE A 193 -3.11 1.41 -13.73
CA PHE A 193 -1.99 2.19 -13.20
C PHE A 193 -1.16 1.42 -12.16
N LEU A 194 -1.78 0.60 -11.30
CA LEU A 194 -1.04 -0.27 -10.38
C LEU A 194 -0.18 -1.31 -11.11
N ILE A 195 -0.69 -1.86 -12.22
CA ILE A 195 0.05 -2.79 -13.08
C ILE A 195 1.18 -2.06 -13.79
N LEU A 196 0.91 -0.88 -14.36
CA LEU A 196 1.92 -0.05 -15.03
C LEU A 196 3.07 0.35 -14.10
N MET A 197 2.80 0.62 -12.82
CA MET A 197 3.86 0.90 -11.83
C MET A 197 4.58 -0.34 -11.29
N GLU A 198 4.27 -1.54 -11.80
CA GLU A 198 4.81 -2.82 -11.30
C GLU A 198 4.69 -2.97 -9.76
N SER A 199 3.61 -2.42 -9.20
CA SER A 199 3.48 -2.29 -7.75
C SER A 199 2.83 -3.53 -7.14
N LEU A 200 3.63 -4.57 -6.87
CA LEU A 200 3.18 -5.80 -6.22
C LEU A 200 2.45 -5.54 -4.89
N THR A 201 2.97 -4.65 -4.04
CA THR A 201 2.32 -4.31 -2.75
C THR A 201 0.91 -3.72 -2.96
N GLY A 202 0.75 -2.86 -3.96
CA GLY A 202 -0.55 -2.27 -4.32
C GLY A 202 -1.55 -3.32 -4.78
N LEU A 203 -1.12 -4.23 -5.67
CA LEU A 203 -1.93 -5.33 -6.15
C LEU A 203 -2.33 -6.28 -5.02
N ILE A 204 -1.39 -6.70 -4.16
CA ILE A 204 -1.67 -7.52 -2.98
C ILE A 204 -2.69 -6.83 -2.07
N THR A 205 -2.50 -5.53 -1.80
CA THR A 205 -3.42 -4.78 -0.93
C THR A 205 -4.81 -4.68 -1.52
N LEU A 206 -4.92 -4.42 -2.83
CA LEU A 206 -6.21 -4.35 -3.52
C LEU A 206 -6.91 -5.72 -3.50
N SER A 207 -6.17 -6.79 -3.79
CA SER A 207 -6.68 -8.17 -3.75
C SER A 207 -7.14 -8.56 -2.35
N ALA A 208 -6.35 -8.29 -1.32
CA ALA A 208 -6.71 -8.56 0.07
C ALA A 208 -7.94 -7.75 0.51
N GLY A 209 -8.00 -6.46 0.18
CA GLY A 209 -9.16 -5.61 0.50
C GLY A 209 -10.43 -6.05 -0.22
N THR A 210 -10.32 -6.42 -1.50
CA THR A 210 -11.43 -6.97 -2.29
C THR A 210 -11.89 -8.32 -1.72
N PHE A 211 -10.95 -9.20 -1.36
CA PHE A 211 -11.25 -10.48 -0.72
C PHE A 211 -12.03 -10.28 0.58
N LEU A 212 -11.56 -9.41 1.49
CA LEU A 212 -12.25 -9.14 2.76
C LEU A 212 -13.66 -8.57 2.53
N LEU A 213 -13.82 -7.69 1.55
CA LEU A 213 -15.13 -7.13 1.20
C LEU A 213 -16.07 -8.21 0.64
N LEU A 214 -15.62 -9.04 -0.28
CA LEU A 214 -16.43 -10.14 -0.83
C LEU A 214 -16.77 -11.17 0.26
N PHE A 215 -15.80 -11.52 1.10
CA PHE A 215 -16.00 -12.43 2.22
C PHE A 215 -17.07 -11.94 3.19
N THR A 216 -17.00 -10.66 3.60
CA THR A 216 -18.01 -10.05 4.49
C THR A 216 -19.40 -9.97 3.83
N LEU A 217 -19.48 -9.65 2.53
CA LEU A 217 -20.74 -9.69 1.78
C LEU A 217 -21.34 -11.10 1.73
N MET A 218 -20.51 -12.14 1.53
CA MET A 218 -20.97 -13.53 1.53
C MET A 218 -21.46 -13.98 2.90
N LEU A 219 -20.83 -13.52 3.99
CA LEU A 219 -21.32 -13.80 5.34
C LEU A 219 -22.73 -13.25 5.57
N GLN A 220 -23.02 -12.06 5.05
CA GLN A 220 -24.31 -11.37 5.17
C GLN A 220 -25.38 -11.87 4.19
N GLN A 221 -25.02 -12.72 3.23
CA GLN A 221 -25.94 -13.19 2.19
C GLN A 221 -26.96 -14.19 2.75
N GLN A 222 -28.24 -13.92 2.54
CA GLN A 222 -29.35 -14.74 3.04
C GLN A 222 -29.62 -15.99 2.17
N ASN A 223 -29.41 -15.87 0.85
CA ASN A 223 -29.58 -16.99 -0.08
C ASN A 223 -28.41 -17.98 0.06
N LYS A 224 -28.68 -19.17 0.58
CA LYS A 224 -27.69 -20.23 0.80
C LYS A 224 -26.95 -20.64 -0.48
N ALA A 225 -27.63 -20.73 -1.61
CA ALA A 225 -27.00 -21.11 -2.88
C ALA A 225 -25.95 -20.06 -3.28
N VAL A 226 -26.32 -18.77 -3.31
CA VAL A 226 -25.41 -17.67 -3.64
C VAL A 226 -24.24 -17.57 -2.65
N LYS A 227 -24.51 -17.80 -1.36
CA LYS A 227 -23.50 -17.77 -0.31
C LYS A 227 -22.43 -18.85 -0.51
N TYR A 228 -22.85 -20.10 -0.70
CA TYR A 228 -21.91 -21.21 -0.85
C TYR A 228 -21.20 -21.21 -2.22
N THR A 229 -21.88 -20.80 -3.29
CA THR A 229 -21.21 -20.60 -4.59
C THR A 229 -20.17 -19.48 -4.50
N GLY A 230 -20.49 -18.37 -3.84
CA GLY A 230 -19.55 -17.28 -3.59
C GLY A 230 -18.31 -17.73 -2.81
N PHE A 231 -18.49 -18.51 -1.73
CA PHE A 231 -17.36 -19.08 -0.99
C PHE A 231 -16.53 -20.06 -1.83
N ALA A 232 -17.17 -20.90 -2.65
CA ALA A 232 -16.46 -21.80 -3.54
C ALA A 232 -15.58 -21.03 -4.55
N VAL A 233 -16.12 -19.97 -5.17
CA VAL A 233 -15.36 -19.10 -6.09
C VAL A 233 -14.17 -18.44 -5.38
N ILE A 234 -14.39 -17.89 -4.18
CA ILE A 234 -13.34 -17.27 -3.38
C ILE A 234 -12.23 -18.29 -3.05
N PHE A 235 -12.61 -19.51 -2.66
CA PHE A 235 -11.67 -20.59 -2.36
C PHE A 235 -10.83 -20.96 -3.59
N VAL A 236 -11.47 -21.13 -4.75
CA VAL A 236 -10.76 -21.42 -6.01
C VAL A 236 -9.77 -20.32 -6.36
N LEU A 237 -10.15 -19.04 -6.23
CA LEU A 237 -9.28 -17.90 -6.52
C LEU A 237 -8.06 -17.81 -5.59
N LEU A 238 -8.18 -18.27 -4.34
CA LEU A 238 -7.06 -18.29 -3.39
C LEU A 238 -6.15 -19.51 -3.59
N VAL A 239 -6.74 -20.66 -3.90
CA VAL A 239 -6.00 -21.93 -3.96
C VAL A 239 -5.36 -22.14 -5.33
N SER A 240 -5.97 -21.67 -6.42
CA SER A 240 -5.43 -21.91 -7.77
C SER A 240 -4.04 -21.33 -7.99
N PRO A 241 -3.67 -20.12 -7.53
CA PRO A 241 -2.31 -19.60 -7.70
C PRO A 241 -1.31 -20.40 -6.86
N ALA A 242 -1.69 -20.86 -5.67
CA ALA A 242 -0.84 -21.69 -4.83
C ALA A 242 -0.61 -23.08 -5.44
N LEU A 243 -1.64 -23.69 -6.03
CA LEU A 243 -1.51 -24.95 -6.76
C LEU A 243 -0.65 -24.80 -8.02
N TYR A 244 -0.84 -23.72 -8.77
CA TYR A 244 -0.02 -23.40 -9.93
C TYR A 244 1.44 -23.21 -9.55
N LEU A 245 1.72 -22.42 -8.50
CA LEU A 245 3.08 -22.25 -7.98
C LEU A 245 3.67 -23.57 -7.49
N ALA A 246 2.90 -24.41 -6.79
CA ALA A 246 3.40 -25.71 -6.34
C ALA A 246 3.71 -26.65 -7.52
N TRP A 247 2.92 -26.59 -8.58
CA TRP A 247 3.18 -27.33 -9.82
C TRP A 247 4.43 -26.81 -10.53
N GLU A 248 4.56 -25.50 -10.69
CA GLU A 248 5.72 -24.86 -11.31
C GLU A 248 7.00 -25.14 -10.51
N LEU A 249 6.96 -25.02 -9.18
CA LEU A 249 8.09 -25.36 -8.32
C LEU A 249 8.47 -26.83 -8.45
N ARG A 250 7.48 -27.73 -8.52
CA ARG A 250 7.76 -29.15 -8.72
C ARG A 250 8.46 -29.39 -10.06
N GLN A 251 8.03 -28.75 -11.14
CA GLN A 251 8.68 -28.86 -12.44
C GLN A 251 10.08 -28.24 -12.43
N TYR A 252 10.25 -27.10 -11.76
CA TYR A 252 11.53 -26.42 -11.65
C TYR A 252 12.58 -27.28 -10.92
N TYR A 253 12.17 -28.03 -9.89
CA TYR A 253 13.03 -28.97 -9.16
C TYR A 253 13.06 -30.39 -9.76
N ASP A 254 12.37 -30.64 -10.87
CA ASP A 254 12.42 -31.90 -11.61
C ASP A 254 13.63 -31.92 -12.54
N VAL A 255 14.81 -31.96 -11.92
CA VAL A 255 16.10 -32.02 -12.60
C VAL A 255 16.66 -33.44 -12.59
N GLU A 256 17.34 -33.81 -13.68
CA GLU A 256 18.00 -35.12 -13.75
C GLU A 256 19.03 -35.24 -12.62
N PRO A 257 19.02 -36.34 -11.84
CA PRO A 257 19.96 -36.54 -10.77
C PRO A 257 21.38 -36.61 -11.32
N LEU A 258 22.30 -35.87 -10.69
CA LEU A 258 23.71 -35.89 -11.05
C LEU A 258 24.28 -37.29 -10.87
N ASN A 259 24.92 -37.80 -11.91
CA ASN A 259 25.75 -39.00 -11.84
C ASN A 259 27.23 -38.57 -11.88
N PRO A 260 27.94 -38.58 -10.73
CA PRO A 260 29.34 -38.15 -10.67
C PRO A 260 30.27 -38.93 -11.61
N SER A 261 29.92 -40.17 -11.98
CA SER A 261 30.73 -41.02 -12.84
C SER A 261 30.68 -40.65 -14.33
N THR A 262 29.74 -39.81 -14.74
CA THR A 262 29.55 -39.40 -16.15
C THR A 262 29.95 -37.96 -16.41
N LEU A 263 30.42 -37.24 -15.39
CA LEU A 263 30.81 -35.83 -15.53
C LEU A 263 32.19 -35.72 -16.17
N GLU A 264 32.33 -34.75 -17.08
CA GLU A 264 33.62 -34.40 -17.66
C GLU A 264 34.54 -33.82 -16.56
N GLU A 265 35.78 -34.29 -16.48
CA GLU A 265 36.73 -33.79 -15.49
C GLU A 265 37.48 -32.54 -15.94
N PHE A 266 37.62 -32.33 -17.26
CA PHE A 266 38.43 -31.26 -17.83
C PHE A 266 37.69 -30.52 -18.94
N THR A 267 37.97 -29.22 -19.07
CA THR A 267 37.51 -28.39 -20.20
C THR A 267 38.21 -28.80 -21.50
N SER A 268 37.73 -28.27 -22.62
CA SER A 268 38.41 -28.40 -23.91
C SER A 268 39.80 -27.72 -23.96
N ARG A 269 40.08 -26.77 -23.06
CA ARG A 269 41.39 -26.10 -22.92
C ARG A 269 42.28 -26.73 -21.83
N GLY A 270 41.77 -27.72 -21.10
CA GLY A 270 42.53 -28.54 -20.16
C GLY A 270 42.47 -28.10 -18.69
N GLU A 271 41.66 -27.10 -18.32
CA GLU A 271 41.40 -26.80 -16.91
C GLU A 271 40.54 -27.90 -16.30
N LYS A 272 40.82 -28.28 -15.05
CA LYS A 272 39.98 -29.23 -14.31
C LYS A 272 38.71 -28.53 -13.81
N TYR A 273 37.54 -29.08 -14.13
CA TYR A 273 36.28 -28.57 -13.59
C TYR A 273 36.20 -28.75 -12.08
N TYR A 274 35.69 -27.71 -11.40
CA TYR A 274 35.27 -27.76 -10.01
C TYR A 274 33.78 -28.13 -9.94
N HIS A 275 33.53 -29.36 -9.47
CA HIS A 275 32.19 -29.92 -9.26
C HIS A 275 31.75 -29.78 -7.79
N GLU A 276 30.72 -28.99 -7.52
CA GLU A 276 30.16 -28.81 -6.17
C GLU A 276 28.88 -29.65 -5.99
N TYR A 277 29.07 -30.93 -5.69
CA TYR A 277 27.99 -31.94 -5.61
C TYR A 277 26.92 -31.66 -4.54
N GLU A 278 27.26 -30.90 -3.50
CA GLU A 278 26.33 -30.57 -2.41
C GLU A 278 25.42 -29.38 -2.75
N SER A 279 25.73 -28.65 -3.83
CA SER A 279 24.92 -27.51 -4.24
C SER A 279 23.59 -27.95 -4.85
N GLN A 280 22.49 -27.36 -4.36
CA GLN A 280 21.15 -27.52 -4.91
C GLN A 280 20.76 -26.34 -5.81
N GLU A 281 21.71 -25.48 -6.17
CA GLU A 281 21.45 -24.36 -7.08
C GLU A 281 21.20 -24.88 -8.50
N ILE A 282 20.01 -24.54 -9.02
CA ILE A 282 19.52 -24.95 -10.33
C ILE A 282 19.18 -23.70 -11.13
N GLU A 283 19.51 -23.69 -12.41
CA GLU A 283 19.07 -22.66 -13.35
C GLU A 283 18.67 -23.34 -14.66
N ASN A 284 17.49 -22.98 -15.20
CA ASN A 284 16.95 -23.57 -16.43
C ASN A 284 16.98 -25.11 -16.45
N GLY A 285 16.67 -25.76 -15.32
CA GLY A 285 16.65 -27.22 -15.22
C GLY A 285 18.02 -27.89 -15.16
N ASN A 286 19.09 -27.15 -14.86
CA ASN A 286 20.45 -27.70 -14.75
C ASN A 286 21.14 -27.25 -13.46
N TYR A 287 21.98 -28.11 -12.88
CA TYR A 287 22.83 -27.74 -11.74
C TYR A 287 23.95 -26.82 -12.18
N VAL A 288 23.99 -25.61 -11.63
CA VAL A 288 24.91 -24.56 -12.11
C VAL A 288 26.31 -24.62 -11.51
N ARG A 289 26.51 -25.33 -10.39
CA ARG A 289 27.81 -25.42 -9.70
C ARG A 289 28.62 -26.67 -10.05
N ILE A 290 28.35 -27.27 -11.20
CA ILE A 290 28.99 -28.52 -11.64
C ILE A 290 30.17 -28.23 -12.57
N TYR A 291 29.96 -27.47 -13.64
CA TYR A 291 31.03 -27.20 -14.62
C TYR A 291 31.69 -25.84 -14.39
N ILE A 292 32.38 -25.66 -13.26
CA ILE A 292 33.09 -24.40 -12.96
C ILE A 292 34.59 -24.53 -13.31
N ALA A 293 35.02 -23.79 -14.34
CA ALA A 293 36.43 -23.61 -14.71
C ALA A 293 36.85 -22.17 -14.34
N ARG A 294 37.42 -21.99 -13.14
CA ARG A 294 37.61 -20.66 -12.54
C ARG A 294 38.70 -19.85 -13.24
N ASP A 295 39.78 -20.50 -13.66
CA ASP A 295 40.92 -19.80 -14.26
C ASP A 295 40.56 -19.32 -15.68
N GLU A 296 39.89 -20.17 -16.47
CA GLU A 296 39.33 -19.82 -17.78
C GLU A 296 38.22 -18.76 -17.70
N LEU A 297 37.32 -18.85 -16.72
CA LEU A 297 36.30 -17.82 -16.47
C LEU A 297 36.93 -16.46 -16.19
N LYS A 298 37.98 -16.43 -15.37
CA LYS A 298 38.69 -15.20 -15.02
C LYS A 298 39.48 -14.61 -16.19
N GLU A 299 39.99 -15.45 -17.10
CA GLU A 299 40.65 -14.97 -18.32
C GLU A 299 39.65 -14.34 -19.30
N ALA A 300 38.42 -14.87 -19.36
CA ALA A 300 37.39 -14.44 -20.32
C ALA A 300 36.56 -13.23 -19.86
N TRP A 301 36.45 -12.99 -18.56
CA TRP A 301 35.63 -11.92 -17.96
C TRP A 301 36.45 -10.64 -17.74
#